data_AF-A0A2B7GTW9-F1
#
_entry.id   AF-A0A2B7GTW9-F1
#
_cell.length_a   1.000
_cell.length_b   1.000
_cell.length_c   1.000
_cell.angle_alpha   90.00
_cell.angle_beta   90.00
_cell.angle_gamma   90.00
#
_symmetry.space_group_name_H-M   'P 1'
#
loop_
_entity.id
_entity.type
_entity.pdbx_description
1 polymer ?
#
loop_
_entity_poly.entity_id
_entity_poly.type
_entity_poly.pdbx_seq_one_letter_code
_entity_poly.pdbx_strand_id
1 'polypeptide(L)'
;MGEFPKREPLTQQCAHWVRAIIGLHFFPDANHRTAMATLNTLLPLNGIEKFSWSDDQYKKTIFKSKLIRKYIIDVRFDNLWSKDELYFLWHRYFVDRFYDISDFSHHSPDYERLDQVIEQL
;
A
#
# COMPACT_ATOMS: atom_id res chain seq x y z
N MET A 1 -7.44 -15.95 -12.73
CA MET A 1 -7.03 -14.53 -12.77
C MET A 1 -8.14 -13.72 -12.11
N GLY A 2 -7.83 -12.98 -11.04
CA GLY A 2 -8.79 -12.02 -10.48
C GLY A 2 -8.69 -10.70 -11.25
N GLU A 3 -9.80 -10.05 -11.54
CA GLU A 3 -9.75 -8.68 -12.07
C GLU A 3 -9.30 -7.70 -10.98
N PHE A 4 -8.73 -6.55 -11.39
CA PHE A 4 -8.47 -5.45 -10.45
C PHE A 4 -9.79 -5.01 -9.81
N PRO A 5 -9.89 -4.92 -8.48
CA PRO A 5 -11.15 -4.67 -7.80
C PRO A 5 -11.73 -3.29 -8.14
N LYS A 6 -12.97 -3.26 -8.65
CA LYS A 6 -13.69 -2.03 -9.06
C LYS A 6 -14.83 -1.63 -8.12
N ARG A 7 -15.19 -2.50 -7.17
CA ARG A 7 -16.36 -2.34 -6.29
C ARG A 7 -16.00 -2.35 -4.80
N GLU A 8 -14.72 -2.32 -4.49
CA GLU A 8 -14.28 -2.30 -3.10
C GLU A 8 -14.48 -0.91 -2.47
N PRO A 9 -14.57 -0.81 -1.14
CA PRO A 9 -14.57 0.47 -0.45
C PRO A 9 -13.38 1.36 -0.84
N LEU A 10 -13.55 2.68 -0.75
CA LEU A 10 -12.54 3.67 -1.15
C LEU A 10 -11.15 3.36 -0.57
N THR A 11 -11.06 3.07 0.73
CA THR A 11 -9.79 2.78 1.42
C THR A 11 -9.07 1.56 0.84
N GLN A 12 -9.81 0.54 0.40
CA GLN A 12 -9.26 -0.66 -0.22
C GLN A 12 -8.80 -0.38 -1.66
N GLN A 13 -9.57 0.40 -2.43
CA GLN A 13 -9.16 0.84 -3.76
C GLN A 13 -7.87 1.68 -3.71
N CYS A 14 -7.78 2.63 -2.76
CA CYS A 14 -6.57 3.40 -2.51
C CYS A 14 -5.38 2.50 -2.16
N ALA A 15 -5.59 1.47 -1.34
CA ALA A 15 -4.56 0.51 -0.97
C ALA A 15 -4.07 -0.31 -2.17
N HIS A 16 -4.99 -0.83 -2.99
CA HIS A 16 -4.63 -1.53 -4.23
C HIS A 16 -3.86 -0.64 -5.21
N TRP A 17 -4.27 0.62 -5.37
CA TRP A 17 -3.58 1.59 -6.23
C TRP A 17 -2.12 1.79 -5.80
N VAL A 18 -1.93 2.08 -4.51
CA VAL A 18 -0.60 2.39 -3.97
C VAL A 18 0.29 1.14 -3.91
N ARG A 19 -0.28 -0.02 -3.54
CA ARG A 19 0.42 -1.31 -3.58
C ARG A 19 0.94 -1.62 -4.99
N ALA A 20 0.11 -1.44 -6.02
CA ALA A 20 0.50 -1.74 -7.39
C ALA A 20 1.70 -0.89 -7.85
N ILE A 21 1.65 0.43 -7.68
CA ILE A 21 2.71 1.34 -8.12
C ILE A 21 4.00 1.13 -7.33
N ILE A 22 3.91 0.99 -6.00
CA ILE A 22 5.10 0.79 -5.15
C ILE A 22 5.72 -0.58 -5.37
N GLY A 23 4.88 -1.61 -5.53
CA GLY A 23 5.28 -2.99 -5.72
C GLY A 23 5.99 -3.20 -7.04
N LEU A 24 5.39 -2.76 -8.15
CA LEU A 24 6.00 -2.85 -9.49
C LEU A 24 7.24 -1.98 -9.62
N HIS A 25 7.33 -0.89 -8.84
CA HIS A 25 8.53 -0.07 -8.71
C HIS A 25 9.09 0.44 -10.04
N PHE A 26 8.22 1.08 -10.84
CA PHE A 26 8.51 1.57 -12.20
C PHE A 26 9.70 2.52 -12.30
N PHE A 27 10.02 3.23 -11.23
CA PHE A 27 11.07 4.26 -11.20
C PHE A 27 12.25 3.84 -10.30
N PRO A 28 13.47 4.33 -10.55
CA PRO A 28 14.61 4.11 -9.63
C PRO A 28 14.33 4.65 -8.22
N ASP A 29 13.63 5.78 -8.13
CA ASP A 29 13.24 6.44 -6.89
C ASP A 29 11.80 6.99 -6.97
N ALA A 30 11.36 7.71 -5.94
CA ALA A 30 10.09 8.43 -5.93
C ALA A 30 8.78 7.61 -6.10
N ASN A 31 8.79 6.28 -6.24
CA ASN A 31 7.58 5.45 -6.42
C ASN A 31 6.46 5.74 -5.40
N HIS A 32 6.80 5.89 -4.12
CA HIS A 32 5.83 6.28 -3.09
C HIS A 32 5.19 7.65 -3.35
N ARG A 33 6.01 8.65 -3.71
CA ARG A 33 5.51 10.00 -4.05
C ARG A 33 4.64 9.97 -5.29
N THR A 34 5.04 9.23 -6.32
CA THR A 34 4.26 9.06 -7.55
C THR A 34 2.93 8.37 -7.28
N ALA A 35 2.92 7.29 -6.49
CA ALA A 35 1.70 6.58 -6.13
C ALA A 35 0.71 7.50 -5.40
N MET A 36 1.19 8.27 -4.42
CA MET A 36 0.36 9.19 -3.63
C MET A 36 -0.11 10.40 -4.42
N ALA A 37 0.76 10.99 -5.24
CA ALA A 37 0.42 12.15 -6.07
C ALA A 37 -0.62 11.81 -7.13
N THR A 38 -0.47 10.66 -7.80
CA THR A 38 -1.46 10.17 -8.77
C THR A 38 -2.77 9.82 -8.10
N LEU A 39 -2.76 9.15 -6.95
CA LEU A 39 -3.97 8.89 -6.17
C LEU A 39 -4.70 10.19 -5.78
N ASN A 40 -3.99 11.17 -5.21
CA ASN A 40 -4.57 12.46 -4.85
C ASN A 40 -5.04 13.30 -6.06
N THR A 41 -4.59 12.96 -7.26
CA THR A 41 -5.10 13.56 -8.50
C THR A 41 -6.37 12.86 -8.95
N LEU A 42 -6.48 11.53 -8.76
CA LEU A 42 -7.65 10.75 -9.10
C LEU A 42 -8.85 11.00 -8.18
N LEU A 43 -8.63 11.30 -6.89
CA LEU A 43 -9.71 11.51 -5.93
C LEU A 43 -10.71 12.60 -6.38
N PRO A 44 -10.29 13.83 -6.74
CA PRO A 44 -11.22 14.86 -7.19
C PRO A 44 -11.92 14.53 -8.51
N LEU A 45 -11.27 13.77 -9.39
CA LEU A 45 -11.90 13.32 -10.65
C LEU A 45 -13.08 12.37 -10.38
N ASN A 46 -13.17 11.82 -9.16
CA ASN A 46 -14.25 10.96 -8.69
C ASN A 46 -15.10 11.65 -7.61
N GLY A 47 -15.04 12.98 -7.48
CA GLY A 47 -15.83 13.74 -6.51
C GLY A 47 -15.40 13.57 -5.05
N ILE A 48 -14.18 13.08 -4.80
CA ILE A 48 -13.63 12.90 -3.46
C ILE A 48 -12.57 13.98 -3.18
N GLU A 49 -12.59 14.54 -1.97
CA GLU A 49 -11.62 15.55 -1.58
C GLU A 49 -10.18 15.02 -1.53
N LYS A 50 -9.23 15.91 -1.83
CA LYS A 50 -7.81 15.61 -1.62
C LYS A 50 -7.50 15.59 -0.14
N PHE A 51 -6.48 14.83 0.24
CA PHE A 51 -5.95 14.85 1.61
C PHE A 51 -4.47 15.21 1.61
N SER A 52 -4.01 15.83 2.70
CA SER A 52 -2.58 16.09 2.90
C SER A 52 -1.85 14.79 3.27
N TRP A 53 -0.69 14.56 2.66
CA TRP A 53 0.13 13.37 2.86
C TRP A 53 1.60 13.77 3.01
N SER A 54 1.97 14.29 4.17
CA SER A 54 3.37 14.61 4.48
C SER A 54 3.69 14.53 5.97
N ASP A 55 2.76 13.98 6.75
CA ASP A 55 2.89 13.82 8.18
C ASP A 55 3.80 12.64 8.57
N ASP A 56 4.04 12.52 9.87
CA ASP A 56 4.93 11.50 10.41
C ASP A 56 4.35 10.09 10.25
N GLN A 57 3.03 9.94 10.21
CA GLN A 57 2.39 8.66 9.92
C GLN A 57 2.72 8.21 8.50
N TYR A 58 2.64 9.11 7.52
CA TYR A 58 3.06 8.83 6.15
C TYR A 58 4.53 8.41 6.06
N LYS A 59 5.44 9.10 6.77
CA LYS A 59 6.87 8.75 6.80
C LYS A 59 7.11 7.35 7.38
N LYS A 60 6.43 7.02 8.49
CA LYS A 60 6.48 5.68 9.11
C LYS A 60 5.96 4.60 8.16
N THR A 61 4.85 4.86 7.47
CA THR A 61 4.27 3.95 6.47
C THR A 61 5.21 3.73 5.29
N ILE A 62 5.86 4.77 4.76
CA ILE A 62 6.88 4.60 3.71
C ILE A 62 8.01 3.69 4.16
N PHE A 63 8.53 3.89 5.37
CA PHE A 63 9.62 3.06 5.90
C PHE A 63 9.23 1.59 5.97
N LYS A 64 8.07 1.27 6.56
CA LYS A 64 7.53 -0.10 6.61
C LYS A 64 7.30 -0.66 5.22
N SER A 65 6.73 0.14 4.31
CA SER A 65 6.47 -0.26 2.93
C SER A 65 7.75 -0.62 2.17
N LYS A 66 8.87 0.10 2.39
CA LYS A 66 10.18 -0.22 1.80
C LYS A 66 10.70 -1.57 2.30
N LEU A 67 10.55 -1.86 3.60
CA LEU A 67 10.97 -3.14 4.17
C LEU A 67 10.13 -4.30 3.63
N ILE A 68 8.81 -4.17 3.66
CA ILE A 68 7.88 -5.18 3.13
C ILE A 68 8.18 -5.47 1.67
N ARG A 69 8.29 -4.43 0.82
CA ARG A 69 8.60 -4.60 -0.60
C ARG A 69 9.93 -5.31 -0.84
N LYS A 70 10.95 -5.01 -0.03
CA LYS A 70 12.29 -5.56 -0.24
C LYS A 70 12.41 -7.02 0.21
N TYR A 71 11.67 -7.43 1.23
CA TYR A 71 11.94 -8.69 1.92
C TYR A 71 10.74 -9.65 1.99
N ILE A 72 9.50 -9.15 1.95
CA ILE A 72 8.31 -9.94 2.30
C ILE A 72 7.45 -10.29 1.10
N ILE A 73 7.36 -9.40 0.10
CA ILE A 73 6.45 -9.57 -1.03
C ILE A 73 7.18 -9.54 -2.37
N ASP A 74 6.52 -10.09 -3.39
CA ASP A 74 6.93 -9.96 -4.79
C ASP A 74 5.70 -9.56 -5.62
N VAL A 75 5.70 -8.34 -6.15
CA VAL A 75 4.57 -7.77 -6.88
C VAL A 75 4.85 -7.85 -8.38
N ARG A 76 3.91 -8.44 -9.10
CA ARG A 76 3.97 -8.72 -10.52
C ARG A 76 2.63 -8.37 -11.16
N PHE A 77 2.62 -8.22 -12.48
CA PHE A 77 1.38 -7.92 -13.22
C PHE A 77 0.29 -8.97 -13.02
N ASP A 78 0.67 -10.23 -12.79
CA ASP A 78 -0.22 -11.36 -12.57
C ASP A 78 -0.72 -11.47 -11.11
N ASN A 79 -0.37 -10.53 -10.22
CA ASN A 79 -0.79 -10.57 -8.82
C ASN A 79 -1.20 -9.20 -8.25
N LEU A 80 -1.58 -8.24 -9.10
CA LEU A 80 -1.90 -6.87 -8.67
C LEU A 80 -3.10 -6.80 -7.70
N TRP A 81 -4.01 -7.78 -7.74
CA TRP A 81 -5.17 -7.89 -6.86
C TRP A 81 -4.85 -8.50 -5.49
N SER A 82 -3.63 -9.00 -5.24
CA SER A 82 -3.31 -9.67 -3.98
C SER A 82 -3.42 -8.72 -2.79
N LYS A 83 -4.01 -9.23 -1.71
CA LYS A 83 -4.10 -8.57 -0.40
C LYS A 83 -2.98 -9.11 0.49
N ASP A 84 -1.76 -8.66 0.20
CA ASP A 84 -0.55 -9.02 0.94
C ASP A 84 -0.19 -7.97 2.00
N GLU A 85 0.95 -8.14 2.68
CA GLU A 85 1.42 -7.20 3.71
C GLU A 85 1.53 -5.76 3.23
N LEU A 86 1.88 -5.54 1.95
CA LEU A 86 1.94 -4.18 1.41
C LEU A 86 0.53 -3.61 1.23
N TYR A 87 -0.43 -4.41 0.73
CA TYR A 87 -1.83 -4.02 0.70
C TYR A 87 -2.34 -3.65 2.09
N PHE A 88 -2.15 -4.52 3.09
CA PHE A 88 -2.71 -4.30 4.43
C PHE A 88 -2.08 -3.09 5.14
N LEU A 89 -0.79 -2.85 4.95
CA LEU A 89 -0.13 -1.65 5.43
C LEU A 89 -0.80 -0.38 4.88
N TRP A 90 -1.02 -0.32 3.56
CA TRP A 90 -1.65 0.84 2.92
C TRP A 90 -3.13 0.95 3.24
N HIS A 91 -3.83 -0.17 3.33
CA HIS A 91 -5.24 -0.19 3.73
C HIS A 91 -5.42 0.42 5.11
N ARG A 92 -4.61 0.03 6.10
CA ARG A 92 -4.64 0.64 7.44
C ARG A 92 -4.36 2.14 7.36
N TYR A 93 -3.32 2.55 6.65
CA TYR A 93 -3.00 3.97 6.46
C TYR A 93 -4.19 4.76 5.87
N PHE A 94 -4.91 4.21 4.89
CA PHE A 94 -6.06 4.89 4.30
C PHE A 94 -7.29 4.87 5.20
N VAL A 95 -7.51 3.80 5.95
CA VAL A 95 -8.61 3.79 6.91
C VAL A 95 -8.39 4.85 8.00
N ASP A 96 -7.20 4.91 8.59
CA ASP A 96 -6.83 5.95 9.54
C ASP A 96 -7.04 7.34 8.91
N ARG A 97 -6.64 7.50 7.63
CA ARG A 97 -6.74 8.79 6.93
C ARG A 97 -8.18 9.24 6.65
N PHE A 98 -9.05 8.34 6.21
CA PHE A 98 -10.40 8.69 5.75
C PHE A 98 -11.45 8.63 6.87
N TYR A 99 -11.24 7.82 7.89
CA TYR A 99 -12.22 7.61 8.96
C TYR A 99 -11.73 8.04 10.35
N ASP A 100 -10.47 8.48 10.49
CA ASP A 100 -9.84 8.88 11.77
C ASP A 100 -9.95 7.81 12.87
N ILE A 101 -9.97 6.54 12.46
CA ILE A 101 -10.02 5.39 13.37
C ILE A 101 -8.58 5.01 13.71
N SER A 102 -8.16 5.22 14.96
CA SER A 102 -6.81 4.89 15.44
C SER A 102 -6.66 3.45 15.96
N ASP A 103 -7.76 2.71 16.06
CA ASP A 103 -7.80 1.37 16.66
C ASP A 103 -8.03 0.27 15.61
N PHE A 104 -6.94 -0.28 15.07
CA PHE A 104 -6.99 -1.51 14.29
C PHE A 104 -6.35 -2.66 15.08
N SER A 105 -7.12 -3.74 15.22
CA SER A 105 -6.58 -5.06 15.58
C SER A 105 -5.38 -5.38 14.69
N HIS A 106 -4.24 -5.67 15.31
CA HIS A 106 -3.01 -6.02 14.61
C HIS A 106 -3.26 -7.21 13.67
N HIS A 107 -3.17 -6.98 12.37
CA HIS A 107 -2.88 -8.08 11.45
C HIS A 107 -1.47 -8.57 11.82
N SER A 108 -1.37 -9.82 12.25
CA SER A 108 -0.07 -10.50 12.39
C SER A 108 0.48 -10.75 10.98
N PRO A 109 1.63 -10.19 10.62
CA PRO A 109 2.19 -10.37 9.28
C PRO A 109 2.43 -11.84 8.97
N ASP A 110 2.29 -12.22 7.70
CA ASP A 110 2.83 -13.49 7.20
C ASP A 110 4.35 -13.35 7.04
N TYR A 111 5.10 -14.10 7.85
CA TYR A 111 6.56 -14.00 7.96
C TYR A 111 7.34 -15.03 7.14
N GLU A 112 6.66 -15.94 6.42
CA GLU A 112 7.34 -17.07 5.75
C GLU A 112 8.52 -16.63 4.86
N ARG A 113 8.35 -15.55 4.10
CA ARG A 113 9.40 -15.04 3.21
C ARG A 113 10.52 -14.31 3.97
N LEU A 114 10.21 -13.69 5.10
CA LEU A 114 11.23 -13.06 5.96
C LEU A 114 12.10 -14.14 6.60
N ASP A 115 11.49 -15.21 7.10
CA ASP A 115 12.19 -16.34 7.71
C ASP A 115 13.15 -16.99 6.70
N GLN A 116 12.69 -17.22 5.46
CA GLN A 116 13.54 -17.72 4.37
C GLN A 116 14.75 -16.82 4.07
N VAL A 117 14.61 -15.50 4.19
CA VAL A 117 15.73 -14.56 3.97
C VAL A 117 16.71 -14.61 5.14
N ILE A 118 16.23 -14.75 6.37
CA ILE A 118 17.08 -14.84 7.57
C ILE A 118 17.89 -16.14 7.56
N GLU A 119 17.31 -17.26 7.14
CA GLU A 119 17.99 -18.55 7.05
C GLU A 119 19.13 -18.58 6.01
N GLN A 120 19.19 -17.61 5.10
CA GLN A 120 20.20 -17.51 4.04
C GLN A 120 21.35 -16.54 4.36
N LEU A 121 21.36 -15.93 5.56
CA LEU A 121 22.42 -15.03 6.04
C LEU A 121 23.42 -15.78 6.95
#